data_AF-A0AAW6SRH3-F1
#
_entry.id   AF-A0AAW6SRH3-F1
#
_cell.length_a   1.000
_cell.length_b   1.000
_cell.length_c   1.000
_cell.angle_alpha   90.00
_cell.angle_beta   90.00
_cell.angle_gamma   90.00
#
_symmetry.space_group_name_H-M   'P 1'
#
loop_
_entity.id
_entity.type
_entity.pdbx_description
1 polymer ?
#
loop_
_entity_poly.entity_id
_entity_poly.type
_entity_poly.pdbx_seq_one_letter_code
_entity_poly.pdbx_strand_id
1 'polypeptide(L)'
;MAKLTGVKTVDMVNGEITKVEYNGEHYVKVDGPAQVGDIVAIEKPWYDEIYRGDFFSVERVTVRNWGKFVYVDGNANGEQDDVIPFRKYGQKYSNERRPQVGDRVKVVKAYGSQGKYQNGDILTIKWVDQDDDGRFKVEENDRPIRDFEVELIGGKQSAPTSASDNLTDRVASLEQRVDSLEGKSADETITHNGATYTLVDRKAQPGDVVEYETGFITEVTGYDRHGDLLAYNDIGSKTWTVYGYYQPVRVYAPVASLKVGDYAKVVNASDFHFLSDGDVVEILGDSCAPTNHSVKRLSDGKIQRVPKDQLVRATDEEVAQAKAETRKASFKIGDYARVINNVNEHCVGDIVKITSLESTAFDFRVDRIGKDDYGFINADNIEKLSAEQADIAKWAAIGRKPNEYKKGDIVRVTIDGALGSRNMKEDIGEVTDVNSEGNPWVSVKARESSSNGARHHHKSIELITPVEARFDR
;
A
#
# COMPACT_ATOMS: atom_id res chain seq x y z
N MET A 1 46.69 -2.40 12.67
CA MET A 1 45.24 -2.17 12.71
C MET A 1 44.75 -1.86 11.32
N ALA A 2 44.42 -2.92 10.56
CA ALA A 2 43.88 -2.76 9.23
C ALA A 2 42.37 -2.55 9.27
N LYS A 3 41.94 -1.32 9.59
CA LYS A 3 40.56 -0.87 9.33
C LYS A 3 40.23 -1.15 7.86
N LEU A 4 39.07 -1.73 7.60
CA LEU A 4 38.63 -1.96 6.23
C LEU A 4 38.24 -0.61 5.60
N THR A 5 38.97 -0.23 4.55
CA THR A 5 38.63 0.92 3.71
C THR A 5 37.88 0.42 2.48
N GLY A 6 36.81 1.13 2.08
CA GLY A 6 35.98 0.74 0.92
C GLY A 6 34.86 -0.25 1.23
N VAL A 7 34.46 -0.41 2.50
CA VAL A 7 33.18 -1.07 2.85
C VAL A 7 32.03 -0.14 2.45
N LYS A 8 31.14 -0.61 1.57
CA LYS A 8 29.98 0.15 1.10
C LYS A 8 28.73 -0.37 1.80
N THR A 9 27.89 0.52 2.31
CA THR A 9 26.54 0.14 2.76
C THR A 9 25.67 -0.13 1.54
N VAL A 10 25.12 -1.33 1.47
CA VAL A 10 24.27 -1.79 0.34
C VAL A 10 22.79 -1.68 0.68
N ASP A 11 22.44 -1.85 1.95
CA ASP A 11 21.05 -1.89 2.41
C ASP A 11 20.96 -1.37 3.86
N MET A 12 19.89 -0.62 4.16
CA MET A 12 19.64 0.01 5.45
C MET A 12 18.14 0.08 5.70
N VAL A 13 17.70 -0.29 6.90
CA VAL A 13 16.29 -0.26 7.30
C VAL A 13 16.20 0.49 8.63
N ASN A 14 15.34 1.51 8.71
CA ASN A 14 15.14 2.33 9.92
C ASN A 14 16.44 2.94 10.49
N GLY A 15 17.42 3.27 9.63
CA GLY A 15 18.71 3.82 10.05
C GLY A 15 19.74 2.77 10.50
N GLU A 16 19.40 1.48 10.47
CA GLU A 16 20.33 0.38 10.77
C GLU A 16 20.85 -0.27 9.49
N ILE A 17 22.17 -0.44 9.39
CA ILE A 17 22.81 -1.12 8.25
C ILE A 17 22.44 -2.61 8.27
N THR A 18 21.82 -3.10 7.20
CA THR A 18 21.40 -4.50 7.06
C THR A 18 22.28 -5.29 6.09
N LYS A 19 22.95 -4.61 5.13
CA LYS A 19 23.92 -5.23 4.22
C LYS A 19 25.09 -4.31 3.89
N VAL A 20 26.27 -4.91 3.72
CA VAL A 20 27.48 -4.22 3.26
C VAL A 20 28.16 -4.97 2.13
N GLU A 21 28.90 -4.27 1.27
CA GLU A 21 29.77 -4.85 0.25
C GLU A 21 31.22 -4.48 0.55
N TYR A 22 32.11 -5.45 0.45
CA TYR A 22 33.54 -5.25 0.60
C TYR A 22 34.31 -6.12 -0.41
N ASN A 23 35.17 -5.50 -1.22
CA ASN A 23 35.94 -6.15 -2.30
C ASN A 23 35.07 -6.98 -3.27
N GLY A 24 33.88 -6.47 -3.64
CA GLY A 24 32.96 -7.15 -4.56
C GLY A 24 32.19 -8.32 -3.93
N GLU A 25 32.32 -8.52 -2.63
CA GLU A 25 31.62 -9.55 -1.86
C GLU A 25 30.57 -8.90 -0.96
N HIS A 26 29.37 -9.46 -0.92
CA HIS A 26 28.28 -8.93 -0.10
C HIS A 26 28.25 -9.61 1.27
N TYR A 27 27.82 -8.90 2.30
CA TYR A 27 27.67 -9.37 3.67
C TYR A 27 26.34 -8.86 4.23
N VAL A 28 25.68 -9.67 5.07
CA VAL A 28 24.37 -9.35 5.67
C VAL A 28 24.50 -9.32 7.18
N LYS A 29 23.84 -8.36 7.84
CA LYS A 29 23.74 -8.29 9.30
C LYS A 29 23.16 -9.60 9.84
N VAL A 30 23.74 -10.13 10.91
CA VAL A 30 23.25 -11.34 11.58
C VAL A 30 22.94 -11.05 13.05
N ASP A 31 21.90 -11.69 13.58
CA ASP A 31 21.49 -11.52 14.99
C ASP A 31 22.33 -12.38 15.97
N GLY A 32 23.28 -13.18 15.45
CA GLY A 32 24.16 -14.05 16.23
C GLY A 32 25.55 -13.45 16.48
N PRO A 33 26.41 -14.11 17.29
CA PRO A 33 27.75 -13.63 17.55
C PRO A 33 28.60 -13.58 16.27
N ALA A 34 29.48 -12.58 16.19
CA ALA A 34 30.55 -12.50 15.19
C ALA A 34 31.44 -13.75 15.23
N GLN A 35 31.83 -14.22 14.05
CA GLN A 35 32.66 -15.40 13.80
C GLN A 35 33.88 -15.02 12.95
N VAL A 36 34.90 -15.87 12.95
CA VAL A 36 36.07 -15.68 12.09
C VAL A 36 35.63 -15.64 10.62
N GLY A 37 36.03 -14.58 9.91
CA GLY A 37 35.63 -14.32 8.53
C GLY A 37 34.40 -13.42 8.35
N ASP A 38 33.70 -13.06 9.44
CA ASP A 38 32.71 -11.99 9.40
C ASP A 38 33.40 -10.62 9.28
N ILE A 39 32.66 -9.64 8.76
CA ILE A 39 32.97 -8.21 8.93
C ILE A 39 32.17 -7.69 10.11
N VAL A 40 32.76 -6.88 10.97
CA VAL A 40 32.06 -6.24 12.10
C VAL A 40 32.06 -4.73 11.96
N ALA A 41 30.93 -4.09 12.24
CA ALA A 41 30.86 -2.66 12.52
C ALA A 41 31.02 -2.42 14.02
N ILE A 42 31.82 -1.43 14.42
CA ILE A 42 32.01 -1.06 15.82
C ILE A 42 30.78 -0.29 16.31
N GLU A 43 30.12 -0.80 17.34
CA GLU A 43 29.00 -0.13 18.00
C GLU A 43 29.45 0.69 19.22
N LYS A 44 30.33 0.10 20.04
CA LYS A 44 30.98 0.79 21.15
C LYS A 44 32.47 0.91 20.89
N PRO A 45 33.03 2.14 20.82
CA PRO A 45 34.45 2.31 20.60
C PRO A 45 35.26 1.78 21.79
N TRP A 46 36.42 1.19 21.52
CA TRP A 46 37.36 0.73 22.53
C TRP A 46 38.80 0.98 22.03
N TYR A 47 39.72 1.40 22.89
CA TYR A 47 41.00 2.03 22.48
C TYR A 47 40.84 3.38 21.76
N ASP A 48 41.93 4.15 21.70
CA ASP A 48 41.92 5.55 21.23
C ASP A 48 41.80 5.72 19.70
N GLU A 49 41.84 4.62 18.94
CA GLU A 49 41.91 4.60 17.47
C GLU A 49 40.81 3.75 16.78
N ILE A 50 39.83 3.25 17.53
CA ILE A 50 38.70 2.47 17.00
C ILE A 50 37.42 3.23 17.32
N TYR A 51 36.75 3.75 16.29
CA TYR A 51 35.59 4.60 16.43
C TYR A 51 34.30 3.86 16.06
N ARG A 52 33.17 4.32 16.62
CA ARG A 52 31.85 3.82 16.23
C ARG A 52 31.66 3.97 14.71
N GLY A 53 31.16 2.92 14.08
CA GLY A 53 30.92 2.85 12.63
C GLY A 53 32.14 2.37 11.82
N ASP A 54 33.30 2.16 12.45
CA ASP A 54 34.43 1.56 11.78
C ASP A 54 34.17 0.08 11.46
N PHE A 55 34.71 -0.40 10.33
CA PHE A 55 34.56 -1.78 9.89
C PHE A 55 35.88 -2.55 9.97
N PHE A 56 35.82 -3.78 10.48
CA PHE A 56 36.97 -4.67 10.59
C PHE A 56 36.62 -6.10 10.20
N SER A 57 37.63 -6.86 9.75
CA SER A 57 37.50 -8.31 9.56
C SER A 57 37.77 -9.03 10.88
N VAL A 58 36.98 -10.06 11.21
CA VAL A 58 37.20 -10.86 12.41
C VAL A 58 38.28 -11.90 12.15
N GLU A 59 39.41 -11.77 12.85
CA GLU A 59 40.54 -12.70 12.75
C GLU A 59 40.41 -13.88 13.71
N ARG A 60 39.88 -13.64 14.91
CA ARG A 60 39.76 -14.65 15.97
C ARG A 60 38.63 -14.32 16.95
N VAL A 61 37.96 -15.34 17.44
CA VAL A 61 37.00 -15.23 18.55
C VAL A 61 37.48 -16.10 19.71
N THR A 62 37.45 -15.58 20.94
CA THR A 62 37.81 -16.37 22.14
C THR A 62 36.75 -16.26 23.21
N VAL A 63 36.55 -17.36 23.93
CA VAL A 63 35.70 -17.41 25.13
C VAL A 63 36.60 -17.51 26.34
N ARG A 64 36.43 -16.62 27.30
CA ARG A 64 37.10 -16.63 28.61
C ARG A 64 36.05 -16.71 29.71
N ASN A 65 36.46 -17.03 30.93
CA ASN A 65 35.54 -17.19 32.07
C ASN A 65 34.70 -15.93 32.39
N TRP A 66 35.09 -14.76 31.86
CA TRP A 66 34.43 -13.48 32.08
C TRP A 66 33.87 -12.81 30.82
N GLY A 67 33.85 -13.48 29.66
CA GLY A 67 33.28 -12.88 28.45
C GLY A 67 33.73 -13.52 27.13
N LYS A 68 33.10 -13.10 26.03
CA LYS A 68 33.44 -13.47 24.66
C LYS A 68 34.05 -12.27 23.95
N PHE A 69 35.20 -12.47 23.32
CA PHE A 69 35.99 -11.40 22.71
C PHE A 69 36.21 -11.63 21.22
N VAL A 70 36.09 -10.56 20.44
CA VAL A 70 36.32 -10.51 18.99
C VAL A 70 37.65 -9.79 18.74
N TYR A 71 38.57 -10.46 18.05
CA TYR A 71 39.86 -9.91 17.64
C TYR A 71 39.78 -9.44 16.18
N VAL A 72 40.12 -8.18 15.96
CA VAL A 72 39.96 -7.50 14.66
C VAL A 72 41.29 -7.16 13.98
N ASP A 73 42.39 -7.14 14.73
CA ASP A 73 43.76 -6.97 14.22
C ASP A 73 44.77 -7.38 15.31
N GLY A 74 45.38 -8.55 15.18
CA GLY A 74 46.38 -9.05 16.13
C GLY A 74 45.86 -9.19 17.56
N ASN A 75 46.24 -8.27 18.45
CA ASN A 75 45.80 -8.24 19.85
C ASN A 75 44.66 -7.24 20.13
N ALA A 76 44.28 -6.40 19.16
CA ALA A 76 43.14 -5.49 19.31
C ALA A 76 41.84 -6.32 19.38
N ASN A 77 41.14 -6.21 20.51
CA ASN A 77 39.91 -6.96 20.76
C ASN A 77 38.90 -6.14 21.55
N GLY A 78 37.62 -6.44 21.36
CA GLY A 78 36.49 -5.92 22.12
C GLY A 78 35.51 -7.03 22.49
N GLU A 79 34.50 -6.72 23.29
CA GLU A 79 33.47 -7.69 23.64
C GLU A 79 32.54 -7.97 22.47
N GLN A 80 31.93 -9.15 22.47
CA GLN A 80 30.98 -9.58 21.44
C GLN A 80 29.80 -8.61 21.27
N ASP A 81 29.39 -7.95 22.36
CA ASP A 81 28.24 -7.04 22.43
C ASP A 81 28.59 -5.59 22.06
N ASP A 82 29.84 -5.34 21.66
CA ASP A 82 30.32 -4.03 21.23
C ASP A 82 30.43 -3.93 19.69
N VAL A 83 30.05 -5.00 18.98
CA VAL A 83 30.11 -5.11 17.52
C VAL A 83 28.81 -5.59 16.91
N ILE A 84 28.55 -5.14 15.69
CA ILE A 84 27.48 -5.63 14.83
C ILE A 84 28.10 -6.50 13.74
N PRO A 85 27.84 -7.82 13.71
CA PRO A 85 28.41 -8.72 12.72
C PRO A 85 27.64 -8.72 11.40
N PHE A 86 28.40 -8.74 10.31
CA PHE A 86 27.99 -8.87 8.93
C PHE A 86 28.65 -10.11 8.34
N ARG A 87 27.84 -11.10 7.97
CA ARG A 87 28.32 -12.38 7.44
C ARG A 87 28.26 -12.41 5.93
N LYS A 88 29.32 -12.90 5.29
CA LYS A 88 29.44 -12.96 3.83
C LYS A 88 28.27 -13.71 3.19
N TYR A 89 27.50 -13.00 2.39
CA TYR A 89 26.43 -13.51 1.54
C TYR A 89 27.06 -14.39 0.44
N GLY A 90 26.93 -15.70 0.61
CA GLY A 90 27.62 -16.69 -0.23
C GLY A 90 28.57 -17.62 0.55
N GLN A 91 28.92 -17.29 1.81
CA GLN A 91 29.23 -18.31 2.81
C GLN A 91 27.93 -18.73 3.50
N LYS A 92 27.15 -19.55 2.79
CA LYS A 92 26.18 -20.40 3.46
C LYS A 92 26.93 -21.64 3.92
N TYR A 93 27.15 -21.79 5.22
CA TYR A 93 26.90 -23.11 5.80
C TYR A 93 25.47 -23.42 5.42
N SER A 94 25.32 -24.41 4.53
CA SER A 94 24.02 -24.74 3.98
C SER A 94 23.12 -25.12 5.14
N ASN A 95 21.91 -24.56 5.09
CA ASN A 95 20.69 -25.00 5.74
C ASN A 95 20.33 -24.24 7.03
N GLU A 96 19.24 -23.48 6.89
CA GLU A 96 18.37 -22.94 7.94
C GLU A 96 17.79 -24.02 8.88
N ARG A 97 18.19 -25.30 8.72
CA ARG A 97 17.97 -26.41 9.65
C ARG A 97 18.94 -27.55 9.32
N ARG A 98 19.40 -28.33 10.32
CA ARG A 98 20.20 -29.55 10.04
C ARG A 98 19.44 -30.49 9.09
N PRO A 99 20.12 -31.18 8.15
CA PRO A 99 19.48 -32.18 7.31
C PRO A 99 18.80 -33.26 8.16
N GLN A 100 17.58 -33.65 7.79
CA GLN A 100 16.79 -34.66 8.50
C GLN A 100 16.66 -35.94 7.69
N VAL A 101 16.32 -37.04 8.35
CA VAL A 101 15.97 -38.28 7.68
C VAL A 101 14.84 -38.04 6.68
N GLY A 102 15.04 -38.43 5.43
CA GLY A 102 14.13 -38.22 4.30
C GLY A 102 14.45 -37.00 3.42
N ASP A 103 15.38 -36.13 3.84
CA ASP A 103 15.82 -35.00 3.02
C ASP A 103 16.69 -35.47 1.85
N ARG A 104 16.60 -34.78 0.71
CA ARG A 104 17.52 -34.97 -0.41
C ARG A 104 18.63 -33.92 -0.36
N VAL A 105 19.84 -34.35 -0.62
CA VAL A 105 21.03 -33.49 -0.64
C VAL A 105 21.83 -33.69 -1.91
N LYS A 106 22.41 -32.62 -2.44
CA LYS A 106 23.32 -32.65 -3.57
C LYS A 106 24.76 -32.57 -3.06
N VAL A 107 25.60 -33.52 -3.41
CA VAL A 107 27.02 -33.49 -3.07
C VAL A 107 27.68 -32.34 -3.83
N VAL A 108 28.21 -31.37 -3.11
CA VAL A 108 29.00 -30.27 -3.68
C VAL A 108 30.50 -30.48 -3.51
N LYS A 109 30.88 -31.30 -2.53
CA LYS A 109 32.28 -31.60 -2.24
C LYS A 109 32.46 -33.01 -1.69
N ALA A 110 32.74 -33.98 -2.55
CA ALA A 110 32.92 -35.40 -2.23
C ALA A 110 34.24 -35.63 -1.46
N TYR A 111 34.25 -35.25 -0.19
CA TYR A 111 35.43 -35.24 0.66
C TYR A 111 35.50 -36.53 1.47
N GLY A 112 36.45 -37.41 1.13
CA GLY A 112 36.57 -38.68 1.83
C GLY A 112 35.47 -39.68 1.44
N SER A 113 34.99 -39.66 0.19
CA SER A 113 33.98 -40.58 -0.35
C SER A 113 34.50 -41.99 -0.68
N GLN A 114 35.82 -42.17 -0.83
CA GLN A 114 36.49 -43.35 -1.45
C GLN A 114 35.72 -43.93 -2.65
N GLY A 115 35.19 -43.05 -3.51
CA GLY A 115 34.49 -43.44 -4.74
C GLY A 115 33.05 -43.95 -4.56
N LYS A 116 32.44 -43.77 -3.37
CA LYS A 116 31.03 -44.14 -3.13
C LYS A 116 30.02 -43.08 -3.53
N TYR A 117 30.46 -41.83 -3.67
CA TYR A 117 29.70 -40.70 -4.18
C TYR A 117 30.67 -39.65 -4.75
N GLN A 118 30.18 -38.79 -5.64
CA GLN A 118 30.93 -37.76 -6.35
C GLN A 118 30.17 -36.42 -6.37
N ASN A 119 30.87 -35.34 -6.70
CA ASN A 119 30.26 -34.02 -6.84
C ASN A 119 29.13 -34.06 -7.88
N GLY A 120 27.98 -33.50 -7.52
CA GLY A 120 26.76 -33.49 -8.31
C GLY A 120 25.77 -34.60 -7.97
N ASP A 121 26.19 -35.65 -7.23
CA ASP A 121 25.29 -36.73 -6.84
C ASP A 121 24.17 -36.21 -5.95
N ILE A 122 22.96 -36.72 -6.16
CA ILE A 122 21.81 -36.43 -5.31
C ILE A 122 21.52 -37.66 -4.48
N LEU A 123 21.56 -37.50 -3.17
CA LEU A 123 21.48 -38.57 -2.18
C LEU A 123 20.33 -38.31 -1.21
N THR A 124 19.76 -39.38 -0.64
CA THR A 124 18.61 -39.30 0.27
C THR A 124 19.05 -39.70 1.66
N ILE A 125 18.84 -38.83 2.65
CA ILE A 125 19.32 -39.06 4.02
C ILE A 125 18.45 -40.12 4.71
N LYS A 126 19.10 -41.14 5.28
CA LYS A 126 18.43 -42.20 6.06
C LYS A 126 18.70 -42.15 7.56
N TRP A 127 19.78 -41.49 7.97
CA TRP A 127 20.18 -41.40 9.36
C TRP A 127 21.04 -40.16 9.60
N VAL A 128 20.86 -39.49 10.72
CA VAL A 128 21.57 -38.27 11.11
C VAL A 128 22.14 -38.48 12.51
N ASP A 129 23.41 -38.14 12.70
CA ASP A 129 24.06 -38.14 14.00
C ASP A 129 23.55 -36.94 14.83
N GLN A 130 23.15 -37.20 16.07
CA GLN A 130 22.59 -36.16 16.94
C GLN A 130 23.65 -35.44 17.75
N ASP A 131 24.87 -35.98 17.79
CA ASP A 131 26.01 -35.32 18.41
C ASP A 131 26.53 -34.19 17.49
N ASP A 132 27.20 -33.19 18.05
CA ASP A 132 27.47 -31.88 17.41
C ASP A 132 28.48 -31.91 16.23
N ASP A 133 28.68 -33.07 15.60
CA ASP A 133 29.76 -33.33 14.64
C ASP A 133 29.33 -33.34 13.15
N GLY A 134 28.04 -33.10 12.87
CA GLY A 134 27.53 -32.80 11.53
C GLY A 134 27.50 -33.98 10.55
N ARG A 135 27.46 -35.23 11.02
CA ARG A 135 27.45 -36.43 10.17
C ARG A 135 26.06 -36.98 9.89
N PHE A 136 25.87 -37.52 8.69
CA PHE A 136 24.68 -38.28 8.32
C PHE A 136 25.03 -39.41 7.34
N LYS A 137 24.09 -40.33 7.12
CA LYS A 137 24.20 -41.44 6.16
C LYS A 137 23.04 -41.37 5.17
N VAL A 138 23.26 -41.91 3.98
CA VAL A 138 22.29 -41.85 2.87
C VAL A 138 21.80 -43.25 2.48
N GLU A 139 20.65 -43.34 1.82
CA GLU A 139 20.06 -44.60 1.35
C GLU A 139 20.98 -45.30 0.34
N GLU A 140 21.59 -44.52 -0.55
CA GLU A 140 22.38 -45.00 -1.68
C GLU A 140 23.70 -45.65 -1.23
N ASN A 141 24.24 -45.26 -0.08
CA ASN A 141 25.42 -45.87 0.53
C ASN A 141 25.52 -45.60 2.04
N ASP A 142 26.00 -46.58 2.82
CA ASP A 142 26.18 -46.47 4.28
C ASP A 142 27.36 -45.60 4.74
N ARG A 143 27.96 -44.83 3.82
CA ARG A 143 29.12 -44.02 4.15
C ARG A 143 28.68 -42.78 4.93
N PRO A 144 29.36 -42.43 6.04
CA PRO A 144 29.14 -41.15 6.70
C PRO A 144 29.55 -40.02 5.77
N ILE A 145 28.65 -39.06 5.58
CA ILE A 145 28.85 -37.82 4.83
C ILE A 145 28.74 -36.68 5.82
N ARG A 146 29.57 -35.65 5.66
CA ARG A 146 29.51 -34.44 6.49
C ARG A 146 28.62 -33.38 5.85
N ASP A 147 27.97 -32.58 6.67
CA ASP A 147 27.11 -31.45 6.28
C ASP A 147 27.75 -30.50 5.28
N PHE A 148 29.03 -30.18 5.43
CA PHE A 148 29.75 -29.32 4.48
C PHE A 148 29.98 -29.95 3.10
N GLU A 149 29.80 -31.27 2.94
CA GLU A 149 29.99 -31.95 1.65
C GLU A 149 28.78 -31.78 0.73
N VAL A 150 27.65 -31.29 1.25
CA VAL A 150 26.37 -31.32 0.55
C VAL A 150 25.54 -30.04 0.68
N GLU A 151 24.63 -29.84 -0.27
CA GLU A 151 23.60 -28.80 -0.25
C GLU A 151 22.21 -29.45 -0.13
N LEU A 152 21.34 -28.94 0.75
CA LEU A 152 19.96 -29.42 0.87
C LEU A 152 19.13 -28.97 -0.33
N ILE A 153 18.49 -29.92 -1.01
CA ILE A 153 17.67 -29.65 -2.20
C ILE A 153 16.17 -29.86 -1.97
N GLY A 154 15.75 -30.07 -0.71
CA GLY A 154 14.35 -30.14 -0.29
C GLY A 154 13.77 -31.55 -0.16
N GLY A 155 12.71 -31.67 0.63
CA GLY A 155 11.99 -32.92 0.91
C GLY A 155 11.03 -33.33 -0.22
N LYS A 156 10.83 -34.65 -0.33
CA LYS A 156 10.04 -35.39 -1.33
C LYS A 156 8.83 -34.62 -1.92
N GLN A 157 8.95 -34.18 -3.18
CA GLN A 157 7.80 -33.87 -4.04
C GLN A 157 7.82 -34.82 -5.25
N SER A 158 6.73 -35.56 -5.41
CA SER A 158 6.46 -36.47 -6.52
C SER A 158 6.51 -35.73 -7.85
N ALA A 159 7.29 -36.24 -8.81
CA ALA A 159 7.35 -35.74 -10.18
C ALA A 159 5.99 -35.85 -10.89
N PRO A 160 5.73 -34.95 -11.85
CA PRO A 160 5.42 -35.48 -13.17
C PRO A 160 6.18 -34.82 -14.33
N THR A 161 6.25 -35.64 -15.36
CA THR A 161 6.86 -35.59 -16.68
C THR A 161 6.36 -34.45 -17.58
N SER A 162 7.29 -33.75 -18.26
CA SER A 162 7.33 -33.45 -19.70
C SER A 162 7.95 -32.06 -19.97
N ALA A 163 8.84 -31.98 -20.95
CA ALA A 163 9.87 -30.95 -21.08
C ALA A 163 9.54 -29.80 -22.04
N SER A 164 8.28 -29.58 -22.45
CA SER A 164 7.93 -28.55 -23.43
C SER A 164 7.29 -27.28 -22.86
N ASP A 165 6.73 -27.31 -21.65
CA ASP A 165 5.94 -26.18 -21.13
C ASP A 165 6.79 -25.15 -20.33
N ASN A 166 8.04 -25.50 -20.03
CA ASN A 166 8.92 -24.76 -19.12
C ASN A 166 9.64 -23.55 -19.77
N LEU A 167 9.58 -23.37 -21.09
CA LEU A 167 10.19 -22.19 -21.72
C LEU A 167 9.32 -20.95 -21.56
N THR A 168 8.01 -21.08 -21.69
CA THR A 168 7.06 -19.97 -21.56
C THR A 168 7.01 -19.45 -20.12
N ASP A 169 6.99 -20.35 -19.14
CA ASP A 169 6.99 -19.98 -17.72
C ASP A 169 8.32 -19.36 -17.26
N ARG A 170 9.44 -19.81 -17.84
CA ARG A 170 10.76 -19.24 -17.57
C ARG A 170 10.95 -17.88 -18.26
N VAL A 171 10.41 -17.68 -19.46
CA VAL A 171 10.42 -16.38 -20.13
C VAL A 171 9.53 -15.40 -19.37
N ALA A 172 8.31 -15.79 -18.98
CA ALA A 172 7.43 -14.96 -18.17
C ALA A 172 8.05 -14.59 -16.80
N SER A 173 8.73 -15.55 -16.15
CA SER A 173 9.45 -15.29 -14.89
C SER A 173 10.67 -14.38 -15.07
N LEU A 174 11.36 -14.46 -16.21
CA LEU A 174 12.49 -13.59 -16.52
C LEU A 174 12.03 -12.19 -16.90
N GLU A 175 10.96 -12.05 -17.68
CA GLU A 175 10.32 -10.77 -18.01
C GLU A 175 9.82 -10.08 -16.73
N GLN A 176 9.14 -10.80 -15.84
CA GLN A 176 8.72 -10.27 -14.53
C GLN A 176 9.89 -9.84 -13.64
N ARG A 177 11.06 -10.49 -13.75
CA ARG A 177 12.28 -10.11 -13.02
C ARG A 177 12.99 -8.92 -13.64
N VAL A 178 12.92 -8.74 -14.96
CA VAL A 178 13.45 -7.57 -15.66
C VAL A 178 12.60 -6.34 -15.36
N ASP A 179 11.27 -6.47 -15.39
CA ASP A 179 10.34 -5.40 -14.96
C ASP A 179 10.59 -4.98 -13.49
N SER A 180 10.88 -5.96 -12.62
CA SER A 180 11.24 -5.71 -11.21
C SER A 180 12.61 -5.02 -11.03
N LEU A 181 13.51 -5.11 -12.01
CA LEU A 181 14.85 -4.50 -11.94
C LEU A 181 14.85 -3.11 -12.57
N GLU A 182 14.08 -2.90 -13.65
CA GLU A 182 13.87 -1.58 -14.23
C GLU A 182 13.02 -0.67 -13.34
N GLY A 183 12.17 -1.23 -12.48
CA GLY A 183 11.32 -0.46 -11.55
C GLY A 183 11.98 -0.01 -10.23
N LYS A 184 13.19 -0.46 -9.88
CA LYS A 184 13.77 -0.20 -8.53
C LYS A 184 14.67 1.04 -8.41
N SER A 185 14.97 1.72 -9.51
CA SER A 185 15.85 2.91 -9.49
C SER A 185 15.09 4.25 -9.46
N ALA A 186 13.76 4.24 -9.58
CA ALA A 186 12.98 5.44 -9.88
C ALA A 186 12.30 6.10 -8.67
N ASP A 187 12.50 5.60 -7.45
CA ASP A 187 11.77 6.11 -6.26
C ASP A 187 12.63 6.95 -5.30
N GLU A 188 13.97 7.00 -5.48
CA GLU A 188 14.81 7.88 -4.67
C GLU A 188 14.62 9.33 -5.11
N THR A 189 14.20 10.21 -4.19
CA THR A 189 13.93 11.62 -4.47
C THR A 189 14.72 12.55 -3.56
N ILE A 190 15.05 13.73 -4.08
CA ILE A 190 15.71 14.81 -3.33
C ILE A 190 14.98 16.13 -3.55
N THR A 191 15.07 17.02 -2.56
CA THR A 191 14.62 18.41 -2.69
C THR A 191 15.83 19.32 -2.83
N HIS A 192 15.92 20.07 -3.93
CA HIS A 192 16.97 21.04 -4.17
C HIS A 192 16.35 22.35 -4.66
N ASN A 193 16.68 23.48 -4.01
CA ASN A 193 16.11 24.81 -4.30
C ASN A 193 14.56 24.84 -4.35
N GLY A 194 13.90 24.02 -3.53
CA GLY A 194 12.43 23.95 -3.43
C GLY A 194 11.74 23.14 -4.54
N ALA A 195 12.50 22.51 -5.44
CA ALA A 195 11.99 21.56 -6.43
C ALA A 195 12.37 20.12 -6.04
N THR A 196 11.50 19.16 -6.36
CA THR A 196 11.74 17.73 -6.13
C THR A 196 12.32 17.09 -7.39
N TYR A 197 13.31 16.24 -7.23
CA TYR A 197 13.98 15.51 -8.31
C TYR A 197 13.99 14.01 -7.99
N THR A 198 13.92 13.17 -9.01
CA THR A 198 13.91 11.70 -8.91
C THR A 198 15.19 11.13 -9.52
N LEU A 199 15.78 10.14 -8.86
CA LEU A 199 16.97 9.44 -9.34
C LEU A 199 16.71 8.81 -10.71
N VAL A 200 17.63 9.05 -11.64
CA VAL A 200 17.57 8.49 -12.98
C VAL A 200 18.89 7.82 -13.34
N ASP A 201 18.80 6.64 -13.94
CA ASP A 201 19.97 5.94 -14.47
C ASP A 201 20.26 6.38 -15.91
N ARG A 202 20.72 7.63 -16.05
CA ARG A 202 21.19 8.20 -17.32
C ARG A 202 22.21 9.30 -17.06
N LYS A 203 22.94 9.69 -18.12
CA LYS A 203 23.75 10.92 -18.06
C LYS A 203 22.87 12.14 -17.77
N ALA A 204 23.44 13.06 -17.01
CA ALA A 204 22.82 14.33 -16.67
C ALA A 204 22.55 15.16 -17.93
N GLN A 205 21.49 15.95 -17.86
CA GLN A 205 21.02 16.87 -18.88
C GLN A 205 20.78 18.23 -18.22
N PRO A 206 20.74 19.34 -18.98
CA PRO A 206 20.35 20.63 -18.44
C PRO A 206 18.98 20.54 -17.75
N GLY A 207 18.90 21.04 -16.52
CA GLY A 207 17.72 20.97 -15.65
C GLY A 207 17.74 19.80 -14.65
N ASP A 208 18.67 18.85 -14.75
CA ASP A 208 18.88 17.82 -13.73
C ASP A 208 19.67 18.36 -12.52
N VAL A 209 19.63 17.63 -11.42
CA VAL A 209 20.49 17.82 -10.25
C VAL A 209 21.45 16.64 -10.13
N VAL A 210 22.71 16.90 -9.76
CA VAL A 210 23.72 15.86 -9.59
C VAL A 210 24.30 15.88 -8.19
N GLU A 211 24.59 14.71 -7.64
CA GLU A 211 25.25 14.50 -6.34
C GLU A 211 26.62 13.86 -6.55
N TYR A 212 27.63 14.34 -5.82
CA TYR A 212 29.01 13.82 -5.85
C TYR A 212 29.34 13.02 -4.58
N GLU A 213 30.41 12.21 -4.60
CA GLU A 213 30.87 11.42 -3.43
C GLU A 213 31.09 12.25 -2.16
N THR A 214 31.36 13.54 -2.31
CA THR A 214 31.54 14.49 -1.20
C THR A 214 30.23 14.92 -0.53
N GLY A 215 29.07 14.51 -1.07
CA GLY A 215 27.74 14.98 -0.66
C GLY A 215 27.36 16.35 -1.24
N PHE A 216 28.19 16.92 -2.13
CA PHE A 216 27.86 18.16 -2.83
C PHE A 216 26.76 17.92 -3.87
N ILE A 217 25.74 18.77 -3.89
CA ILE A 217 24.57 18.68 -4.79
C ILE A 217 24.43 19.99 -5.57
N THR A 218 24.28 19.90 -6.90
CA THR A 218 24.12 21.09 -7.75
C THR A 218 23.21 20.85 -8.96
N GLU A 219 22.55 21.91 -9.42
CA GLU A 219 21.79 21.95 -10.67
C GLU A 219 22.71 22.05 -11.90
N VAL A 220 22.39 21.28 -12.94
CA VAL A 220 23.02 21.28 -14.26
C VAL A 220 22.35 22.33 -15.13
N THR A 221 23.12 23.29 -15.63
CA THR A 221 22.57 24.52 -16.22
C THR A 221 22.58 24.54 -17.74
N GLY A 222 23.47 23.78 -18.38
CA GLY A 222 23.63 23.84 -19.83
C GLY A 222 24.92 23.21 -20.33
N TYR A 223 25.29 23.57 -21.55
CA TYR A 223 26.53 23.15 -22.20
C TYR A 223 27.46 24.34 -22.40
N ASP A 224 28.77 24.09 -22.35
CA ASP A 224 29.78 25.06 -22.75
C ASP A 224 29.98 25.07 -24.28
N ARG A 225 30.91 25.89 -24.76
CA ARG A 225 31.22 26.01 -26.21
C ARG A 225 31.87 24.75 -26.82
N HIS A 226 32.36 23.85 -25.98
CA HIS A 226 32.99 22.58 -26.37
C HIS A 226 32.00 21.40 -26.29
N GLY A 227 30.78 21.63 -25.76
CA GLY A 227 29.74 20.62 -25.60
C GLY A 227 29.76 19.92 -24.25
N ASP A 228 30.54 20.41 -23.30
CA ASP A 228 30.64 19.85 -21.95
C ASP A 228 29.52 20.41 -21.05
N LEU A 229 28.92 19.56 -20.22
CA LEU A 229 27.85 19.95 -19.29
C LEU A 229 28.40 20.83 -18.16
N LEU A 230 27.64 21.88 -17.80
CA LEU A 230 27.99 22.85 -16.76
C LEU A 230 27.00 22.83 -15.59
N ALA A 231 27.49 23.14 -14.40
CA ALA A 231 26.69 23.38 -13.19
C ALA A 231 27.18 24.64 -12.45
N TYR A 232 26.32 25.25 -11.63
CA TYR A 232 26.71 26.36 -10.74
C TYR A 232 27.45 25.83 -9.49
N ASN A 233 28.17 26.72 -8.80
CA ASN A 233 28.62 26.46 -7.43
C ASN A 233 27.81 27.32 -6.44
N ASP A 234 27.81 26.97 -5.16
CA ASP A 234 27.07 27.66 -4.06
C ASP A 234 27.42 29.16 -3.89
N ILE A 235 28.40 29.68 -4.66
CA ILE A 235 28.87 31.06 -4.63
C ILE A 235 28.43 31.82 -5.90
N GLY A 236 27.50 31.25 -6.69
CA GLY A 236 26.75 31.93 -7.76
C GLY A 236 27.58 32.52 -8.91
N SER A 237 28.87 32.18 -9.03
CA SER A 237 29.81 32.92 -9.89
C SER A 237 30.83 32.09 -10.65
N LYS A 238 30.95 30.77 -10.40
CA LYS A 238 31.79 29.90 -11.22
C LYS A 238 30.98 28.72 -11.76
N THR A 239 30.88 28.65 -13.08
CA THR A 239 30.43 27.46 -13.81
C THR A 239 31.56 26.44 -13.84
N TRP A 240 31.27 25.17 -13.56
CA TRP A 240 32.25 24.08 -13.66
C TRP A 240 31.68 22.89 -14.42
N THR A 241 32.57 22.06 -14.97
CA THR A 241 32.21 20.92 -15.82
C THR A 241 31.70 19.74 -14.98
N VAL A 242 30.46 19.31 -15.22
CA VAL A 242 29.76 18.24 -14.48
C VAL A 242 30.53 16.92 -14.52
N TYR A 243 31.08 16.56 -15.67
CA TYR A 243 31.86 15.34 -15.87
C TYR A 243 33.37 15.62 -15.95
N GLY A 244 33.85 16.56 -15.14
CA GLY A 244 35.26 16.97 -15.10
C GLY A 244 36.14 16.06 -14.23
N TYR A 245 36.97 16.66 -13.39
CA TYR A 245 37.88 15.92 -12.48
C TYR A 245 37.12 15.03 -11.48
N TYR A 246 35.94 15.48 -11.05
CA TYR A 246 35.01 14.70 -10.24
C TYR A 246 33.85 14.23 -11.10
N GLN A 247 33.38 13.02 -10.85
CA GLN A 247 32.22 12.44 -11.53
C GLN A 247 31.05 12.38 -10.55
N PRO A 248 29.83 12.74 -10.96
CA PRO A 248 28.65 12.60 -10.12
C PRO A 248 28.34 11.13 -9.88
N VAL A 249 27.93 10.79 -8.67
CA VAL A 249 27.53 9.43 -8.27
C VAL A 249 26.04 9.18 -8.45
N ARG A 250 25.23 10.23 -8.45
CA ARG A 250 23.80 10.15 -8.70
C ARG A 250 23.34 11.34 -9.56
N VAL A 251 22.37 11.07 -10.44
CA VAL A 251 21.72 12.06 -11.31
C VAL A 251 20.24 12.03 -11.01
N TYR A 252 19.65 13.18 -10.75
CA TYR A 252 18.24 13.34 -10.43
C TYR A 252 17.56 14.21 -11.48
N ALA A 253 16.54 13.67 -12.14
CA ALA A 253 15.73 14.41 -13.09
C ALA A 253 14.62 15.18 -12.35
N PRO A 254 14.24 16.38 -12.81
CA PRO A 254 13.16 17.12 -12.18
C PRO A 254 11.86 16.31 -12.25
N VAL A 255 11.22 16.14 -11.09
CA VAL A 255 9.83 15.67 -11.07
C VAL A 255 9.02 16.76 -11.76
N ALA A 256 8.20 16.37 -12.74
CA ALA A 256 7.34 17.32 -13.43
C ALA A 256 6.57 18.14 -12.38
N SER A 257 6.73 19.47 -12.45
CA SER A 257 6.07 20.37 -11.50
C SER A 257 4.56 20.13 -11.54
N LEU A 258 3.95 20.14 -10.36
CA LEU A 258 2.51 19.97 -10.22
C LEU A 258 1.79 21.08 -10.99
N LYS A 259 0.94 20.68 -11.93
CA LYS A 259 0.16 21.57 -12.78
C LYS A 259 -1.25 21.70 -12.24
N VAL A 260 -1.96 22.73 -12.72
CA VAL A 260 -3.39 22.86 -12.44
C VAL A 260 -4.12 21.60 -12.90
N GLY A 261 -4.93 21.03 -12.00
CA GLY A 261 -5.64 19.77 -12.20
C GLY A 261 -4.88 18.53 -11.75
N ASP A 262 -3.59 18.63 -11.40
CA ASP A 262 -2.88 17.53 -10.72
C ASP A 262 -3.38 17.37 -9.28
N TYR A 263 -3.15 16.19 -8.72
CA TYR A 263 -3.40 15.88 -7.32
C TYR A 263 -2.09 15.73 -6.55
N ALA A 264 -2.11 16.22 -5.31
CA ALA A 264 -0.97 16.18 -4.41
C ALA A 264 -1.38 15.67 -3.03
N LYS A 265 -0.42 15.08 -2.33
CA LYS A 265 -0.49 14.74 -0.92
C LYS A 265 0.30 15.77 -0.12
N VAL A 266 -0.31 16.26 0.95
CA VAL A 266 0.35 17.19 1.87
C VAL A 266 1.35 16.43 2.73
N VAL A 267 2.56 16.99 2.85
CA VAL A 267 3.65 16.51 3.71
C VAL A 267 4.29 17.68 4.45
N ASN A 268 4.84 17.43 5.64
CA ASN A 268 5.45 18.47 6.48
C ASN A 268 4.52 19.67 6.73
N ALA A 269 3.24 19.39 6.98
CA ALA A 269 2.21 20.37 7.23
C ALA A 269 2.61 21.33 8.37
N SER A 270 2.27 22.60 8.20
CA SER A 270 2.56 23.66 9.16
C SER A 270 1.27 24.29 9.70
N ASP A 271 1.37 24.94 10.86
CA ASP A 271 0.23 25.63 11.50
C ASP A 271 -0.28 26.86 10.72
N PHE A 272 0.39 27.23 9.62
CA PHE A 272 -0.05 28.33 8.74
C PHE A 272 -1.27 27.98 7.87
N HIS A 273 -1.63 26.68 7.79
CA HIS A 273 -2.80 26.22 7.06
C HIS A 273 -3.59 25.12 7.78
N PHE A 274 -4.85 24.94 7.42
CA PHE A 274 -5.73 23.95 8.07
C PHE A 274 -5.48 22.51 7.64
N LEU A 275 -4.60 22.28 6.66
CA LEU A 275 -4.30 20.95 6.13
C LEU A 275 -3.35 20.19 7.05
N SER A 276 -3.46 18.86 7.02
CA SER A 276 -2.61 17.94 7.78
C SER A 276 -1.84 17.00 6.86
N ASP A 277 -0.78 16.40 7.38
CA ASP A 277 -0.03 15.38 6.64
C ASP A 277 -0.96 14.23 6.21
N GLY A 278 -0.84 13.85 4.93
CA GLY A 278 -1.70 12.85 4.30
C GLY A 278 -2.97 13.41 3.65
N ASP A 279 -3.33 14.68 3.85
CA ASP A 279 -4.46 15.29 3.13
C ASP A 279 -4.19 15.26 1.62
N VAL A 280 -5.15 14.74 0.84
CA VAL A 280 -5.09 14.75 -0.63
C VAL A 280 -5.80 16.00 -1.15
N VAL A 281 -5.12 16.74 -2.03
CA VAL A 281 -5.55 18.03 -2.56
C VAL A 281 -5.46 18.08 -4.08
N GLU A 282 -6.35 18.85 -4.71
CA GLU A 282 -6.30 19.22 -6.13
C GLU A 282 -5.59 20.58 -6.29
N ILE A 283 -4.67 20.68 -7.23
CA ILE A 283 -3.95 21.91 -7.54
C ILE A 283 -4.82 22.81 -8.42
N LEU A 284 -5.16 23.99 -7.93
CA LEU A 284 -6.02 24.95 -8.67
C LEU A 284 -5.22 25.98 -9.47
N GLY A 285 -3.97 26.24 -9.09
CA GLY A 285 -3.18 27.33 -9.65
C GLY A 285 -1.97 27.73 -8.83
N ASP A 286 -1.11 28.53 -9.43
CA ASP A 286 -0.16 29.34 -8.68
C ASP A 286 -0.90 30.43 -7.91
N SER A 287 -0.42 30.72 -6.69
CA SER A 287 -0.92 31.84 -5.92
C SER A 287 -0.21 33.15 -6.31
N CYS A 288 -0.63 34.28 -5.73
CA CYS A 288 0.09 35.55 -5.88
C CYS A 288 1.53 35.54 -5.33
N ALA A 289 1.89 34.51 -4.56
CA ALA A 289 3.27 34.21 -4.17
C ALA A 289 3.81 33.05 -5.02
N PRO A 290 4.99 33.19 -5.67
CA PRO A 290 5.53 32.19 -6.59
C PRO A 290 5.90 30.86 -5.91
N THR A 291 6.04 30.86 -4.58
CA THR A 291 6.42 29.71 -3.74
C THR A 291 5.24 28.85 -3.30
N ASN A 292 3.99 29.24 -3.57
CA ASN A 292 2.81 28.57 -3.05
C ASN A 292 1.84 28.20 -4.18
N HIS A 293 1.18 27.05 -4.03
CA HIS A 293 0.00 26.70 -4.82
C HIS A 293 -1.28 27.02 -4.07
N SER A 294 -2.33 27.40 -4.81
CA SER A 294 -3.69 27.32 -4.30
C SER A 294 -4.19 25.90 -4.50
N VAL A 295 -4.65 25.26 -3.44
CA VAL A 295 -5.08 23.87 -3.46
C VAL A 295 -6.48 23.74 -2.87
N LYS A 296 -7.21 22.70 -3.29
CA LYS A 296 -8.52 22.32 -2.76
C LYS A 296 -8.44 20.95 -2.13
N ARG A 297 -8.76 20.84 -0.84
CA ARG A 297 -8.81 19.53 -0.17
C ARG A 297 -9.98 18.69 -0.68
N LEU A 298 -9.72 17.43 -1.00
CA LEU A 298 -10.73 16.52 -1.55
C LEU A 298 -11.84 16.16 -0.54
N SER A 299 -11.52 16.07 0.75
CA SER A 299 -12.44 15.60 1.79
C SER A 299 -13.60 16.57 2.07
N ASP A 300 -13.34 17.87 2.14
CA ASP A 300 -14.33 18.90 2.47
C ASP A 300 -14.41 20.05 1.47
N GLY A 301 -13.60 20.03 0.41
CA GLY A 301 -13.61 21.02 -0.65
C GLY A 301 -13.05 22.39 -0.23
N LYS A 302 -12.47 22.52 0.98
CA LYS A 302 -11.89 23.79 1.41
C LYS A 302 -10.65 24.13 0.61
N ILE A 303 -10.48 25.42 0.34
CA ILE A 303 -9.39 25.96 -0.47
C ILE A 303 -8.41 26.72 0.43
N GLN A 304 -7.11 26.47 0.26
CA GLN A 304 -6.06 27.22 0.92
C GLN A 304 -4.79 27.30 0.07
N ARG A 305 -3.90 28.23 0.43
CA ARG A 305 -2.55 28.35 -0.13
C ARG A 305 -1.58 27.50 0.66
N VAL A 306 -0.79 26.70 -0.03
CA VAL A 306 0.18 25.78 0.56
C VAL A 306 1.54 25.99 -0.12
N PRO A 307 2.63 26.09 0.66
CA PRO A 307 3.99 26.03 0.15
C PRO A 307 4.22 24.84 -0.79
N LYS A 308 4.92 25.06 -1.91
CA LYS A 308 5.18 24.03 -2.93
C LYS A 308 5.99 22.84 -2.41
N ASP A 309 6.85 23.07 -1.42
CA ASP A 309 7.67 22.07 -0.74
C ASP A 309 6.89 21.16 0.23
N GLN A 310 5.65 21.52 0.57
CA GLN A 310 4.73 20.71 1.38
C GLN A 310 3.78 19.86 0.52
N LEU A 311 3.99 19.81 -0.80
CA LEU A 311 3.13 19.11 -1.75
C LEU A 311 3.94 18.11 -2.56
N VAL A 312 3.60 16.83 -2.45
CA VAL A 312 4.17 15.76 -3.27
C VAL A 312 3.07 15.21 -4.16
N ARG A 313 3.39 14.75 -5.37
CA ARG A 313 2.38 14.13 -6.26
C ARG A 313 1.68 12.98 -5.54
N ALA A 314 0.35 13.00 -5.51
CA ALA A 314 -0.43 11.90 -4.96
C ALA A 314 -0.45 10.73 -5.94
N THR A 315 -0.43 9.50 -5.42
CA THR A 315 -0.64 8.29 -6.23
C THR A 315 -2.09 8.19 -6.68
N ASP A 316 -2.34 7.44 -7.75
CA ASP A 316 -3.70 7.22 -8.25
C ASP A 316 -4.56 6.49 -7.20
N GLU A 317 -3.96 5.59 -6.42
CA GLU A 317 -4.59 4.90 -5.29
C GLU A 317 -5.02 5.86 -4.18
N GLU A 318 -4.14 6.78 -3.75
CA GLU A 318 -4.46 7.78 -2.72
C GLU A 318 -5.59 8.72 -3.18
N VAL A 319 -5.57 9.13 -4.45
CA VAL A 319 -6.63 9.97 -5.04
C VAL A 319 -7.94 9.20 -5.12
N ALA A 320 -7.91 7.93 -5.52
CA ALA A 320 -9.09 7.08 -5.59
C ALA A 320 -9.70 6.87 -4.20
N GLN A 321 -8.88 6.57 -3.19
CA GLN A 321 -9.33 6.41 -1.81
C GLN A 321 -9.97 7.70 -1.27
N ALA A 322 -9.30 8.84 -1.43
CA ALA A 322 -9.84 10.12 -0.97
C ALA A 322 -11.19 10.45 -1.65
N LYS A 323 -11.33 10.18 -2.95
CA LYS A 323 -12.60 10.36 -3.66
C LYS A 323 -13.70 9.42 -3.15
N ALA A 324 -13.38 8.16 -2.87
CA ALA A 324 -14.32 7.18 -2.32
C ALA A 324 -14.81 7.61 -0.92
N GLU A 325 -13.90 8.05 -0.06
CA GLU A 325 -14.22 8.57 1.27
C GLU A 325 -15.11 9.82 1.21
N THR A 326 -14.80 10.78 0.33
CA THR A 326 -15.65 11.95 0.10
C THR A 326 -17.04 11.56 -0.39
N ARG A 327 -17.12 10.59 -1.33
CA ARG A 327 -18.40 10.10 -1.84
C ARG A 327 -19.22 9.47 -0.72
N LYS A 328 -18.61 8.62 0.11
CA LYS A 328 -19.23 8.02 1.28
C LYS A 328 -19.76 9.09 2.25
N ALA A 329 -18.94 10.08 2.59
CA ALA A 329 -19.31 11.17 3.51
C ALA A 329 -20.44 12.06 2.99
N SER A 330 -20.72 12.06 1.69
CA SER A 330 -21.82 12.83 1.10
C SER A 330 -23.22 12.29 1.43
N PHE A 331 -23.32 11.06 1.96
CA PHE A 331 -24.57 10.41 2.31
C PHE A 331 -24.88 10.51 3.81
N LYS A 332 -26.17 10.62 4.14
CA LYS A 332 -26.68 10.54 5.52
C LYS A 332 -27.83 9.55 5.63
N ILE A 333 -28.09 9.08 6.84
CA ILE A 333 -29.26 8.24 7.14
C ILE A 333 -30.54 8.93 6.64
N GLY A 334 -31.38 8.18 5.95
CA GLY A 334 -32.61 8.65 5.33
C GLY A 334 -32.46 9.15 3.89
N ASP A 335 -31.24 9.32 3.38
CA ASP A 335 -31.04 9.64 1.97
C ASP A 335 -31.50 8.48 1.08
N TYR A 336 -32.07 8.83 -0.06
CA TYR A 336 -32.42 7.87 -1.11
C TYR A 336 -31.36 7.89 -2.20
N ALA A 337 -31.07 6.72 -2.75
CA ALA A 337 -30.09 6.55 -3.80
C ALA A 337 -30.59 5.57 -4.85
N ARG A 338 -30.08 5.73 -6.08
CA ARG A 338 -30.30 4.79 -7.18
C ARG A 338 -29.06 3.93 -7.34
N VAL A 339 -29.26 2.62 -7.49
CA VAL A 339 -28.19 1.66 -7.77
C VAL A 339 -27.73 1.85 -9.21
N ILE A 340 -26.42 2.01 -9.40
CA ILE A 340 -25.81 2.26 -10.72
C ILE A 340 -25.00 1.08 -11.26
N ASN A 341 -24.66 0.11 -10.41
CA ASN A 341 -23.97 -1.13 -10.78
C ASN A 341 -24.72 -2.34 -10.22
N ASN A 342 -24.73 -3.45 -10.96
CA ASN A 342 -25.22 -4.73 -10.42
C ASN A 342 -24.22 -5.23 -9.37
N VAL A 343 -24.65 -5.39 -8.13
CA VAL A 343 -23.80 -5.84 -7.02
C VAL A 343 -24.64 -6.61 -6.01
N ASN A 344 -24.20 -7.82 -5.66
CA ASN A 344 -24.92 -8.72 -4.75
C ASN A 344 -26.40 -8.88 -5.16
N GLU A 345 -27.34 -8.57 -4.26
CA GLU A 345 -28.79 -8.59 -4.47
C GLU A 345 -29.37 -7.30 -5.09
N HIS A 346 -28.52 -6.33 -5.45
CA HIS A 346 -28.92 -5.03 -6.01
C HIS A 346 -28.70 -5.00 -7.53
N CYS A 347 -29.75 -4.61 -8.25
CA CYS A 347 -29.71 -4.43 -9.70
C CYS A 347 -29.64 -2.94 -10.07
N VAL A 348 -29.01 -2.61 -11.20
CA VAL A 348 -29.02 -1.25 -11.76
C VAL A 348 -30.47 -0.75 -11.87
N GLY A 349 -30.70 0.46 -11.36
CA GLY A 349 -32.01 1.10 -11.32
C GLY A 349 -32.81 0.85 -10.04
N ASP A 350 -32.41 -0.11 -9.19
CA ASP A 350 -33.03 -0.30 -7.86
C ASP A 350 -32.93 0.99 -7.04
N ILE A 351 -33.98 1.30 -6.30
CA ILE A 351 -34.03 2.46 -5.40
C ILE A 351 -33.85 1.98 -3.98
N VAL A 352 -32.91 2.60 -3.26
CA VAL A 352 -32.56 2.21 -1.91
C VAL A 352 -32.61 3.41 -0.97
N LYS A 353 -32.91 3.17 0.31
CA LYS A 353 -32.89 4.16 1.37
C LYS A 353 -31.81 3.81 2.37
N ILE A 354 -30.91 4.75 2.68
CA ILE A 354 -29.83 4.53 3.65
C ILE A 354 -30.39 4.48 5.06
N THR A 355 -30.16 3.38 5.77
CA THR A 355 -30.63 3.16 7.13
C THR A 355 -29.51 3.06 8.17
N SER A 356 -28.28 2.74 7.74
CA SER A 356 -27.07 2.80 8.58
C SER A 356 -25.86 3.26 7.78
N LEU A 357 -24.98 4.03 8.42
CA LEU A 357 -23.65 4.43 7.91
C LEU A 357 -22.52 3.52 8.42
N GLU A 358 -22.85 2.60 9.33
CA GLU A 358 -21.89 1.68 9.95
C GLU A 358 -22.16 0.26 9.47
N SER A 359 -21.16 -0.30 8.78
CA SER A 359 -21.08 -1.71 8.41
C SER A 359 -19.61 -2.12 8.33
N THR A 360 -19.31 -3.37 8.69
CA THR A 360 -17.95 -3.90 8.79
C THR A 360 -17.34 -4.29 7.44
N ALA A 361 -18.18 -4.55 6.43
CA ALA A 361 -17.77 -5.02 5.11
C ALA A 361 -18.26 -4.13 3.96
N PHE A 362 -19.22 -3.24 4.24
CA PHE A 362 -19.83 -2.34 3.26
C PHE A 362 -19.93 -0.93 3.82
N ASP A 363 -20.18 0.06 2.96
CA ASP A 363 -20.38 1.43 3.46
C ASP A 363 -21.73 1.62 4.14
N PHE A 364 -22.80 1.04 3.57
CA PHE A 364 -24.16 1.34 4.00
C PHE A 364 -25.01 0.08 4.18
N ARG A 365 -25.90 0.12 5.19
CA ARG A 365 -27.12 -0.70 5.20
C ARG A 365 -28.23 0.10 4.56
N VAL A 366 -29.02 -0.56 3.71
CA VAL A 366 -30.12 0.09 2.98
C VAL A 366 -31.40 -0.73 3.00
N ASP A 367 -32.55 -0.04 2.99
CA ASP A 367 -33.85 -0.66 2.69
C ASP A 367 -34.08 -0.61 1.18
N ARG A 368 -34.54 -1.70 0.57
CA ARG A 368 -34.75 -1.81 -0.87
C ARG A 368 -36.19 -1.42 -1.21
N ILE A 369 -36.40 -0.27 -1.85
CA ILE A 369 -37.75 0.26 -2.08
C ILE A 369 -38.51 -0.61 -3.10
N GLY A 370 -39.75 -0.95 -2.75
CA GLY A 370 -40.59 -1.87 -3.53
C GLY A 370 -40.30 -3.35 -3.26
N LYS A 371 -39.34 -3.65 -2.39
CA LYS A 371 -39.01 -4.99 -1.88
C LYS A 371 -39.18 -4.97 -0.37
N ASP A 372 -39.75 -6.01 0.23
CA ASP A 372 -39.91 -6.09 1.70
C ASP A 372 -38.63 -6.67 2.34
N ASP A 373 -37.48 -6.04 2.09
CA ASP A 373 -36.18 -6.50 2.58
C ASP A 373 -35.12 -5.38 2.61
N TYR A 374 -34.03 -5.63 3.32
CA TYR A 374 -32.85 -4.77 3.37
C TYR A 374 -31.70 -5.36 2.53
N GLY A 375 -30.59 -4.62 2.45
CA GLY A 375 -29.35 -5.05 1.80
C GLY A 375 -28.16 -4.20 2.24
N PHE A 376 -26.98 -4.50 1.68
CA PHE A 376 -25.74 -3.77 1.95
C PHE A 376 -25.05 -3.34 0.67
N ILE A 377 -24.58 -2.09 0.64
CA ILE A 377 -24.02 -1.51 -0.59
C ILE A 377 -22.93 -0.48 -0.29
N ASN A 378 -21.94 -0.41 -1.16
CA ASN A 378 -20.88 0.60 -1.12
C ASN A 378 -21.31 1.88 -1.81
N ALA A 379 -20.77 3.01 -1.37
CA ALA A 379 -21.05 4.33 -1.92
C ALA A 379 -20.78 4.39 -3.43
N ASP A 380 -19.81 3.63 -3.91
CA ASP A 380 -19.44 3.60 -5.32
C ASP A 380 -20.49 3.00 -6.26
N ASN A 381 -21.38 2.17 -5.72
CA ASN A 381 -22.42 1.48 -6.47
C ASN A 381 -23.76 2.22 -6.48
N ILE A 382 -23.84 3.42 -5.89
CA ILE A 382 -25.07 4.20 -5.79
C ILE A 382 -24.85 5.67 -6.12
N GLU A 383 -25.88 6.31 -6.66
CA GLU A 383 -25.94 7.77 -6.83
C GLU A 383 -27.04 8.37 -5.95
N LYS A 384 -26.74 9.50 -5.32
CA LYS A 384 -27.68 10.19 -4.43
C LYS A 384 -28.81 10.83 -5.24
N LEU A 385 -30.05 10.65 -4.81
CA LEU A 385 -31.22 11.28 -5.41
C LEU A 385 -31.60 12.56 -4.67
N SER A 386 -32.05 13.57 -5.41
CA SER A 386 -32.78 14.70 -4.81
C SER A 386 -34.13 14.23 -4.25
N ALA A 387 -34.77 15.05 -3.40
CA ALA A 387 -36.08 14.72 -2.84
C ALA A 387 -37.13 14.45 -3.94
N GLU A 388 -37.15 15.27 -4.98
CA GLU A 388 -38.09 15.15 -6.11
C GLU A 388 -37.82 13.87 -6.92
N GLN A 389 -36.54 13.59 -7.21
CA GLN A 389 -36.14 12.38 -7.92
C GLN A 389 -36.48 11.12 -7.11
N ALA A 390 -36.23 11.16 -5.79
CA ALA A 390 -36.54 10.07 -4.89
C ALA A 390 -38.04 9.77 -4.88
N ASP A 391 -38.90 10.79 -4.80
CA ASP A 391 -40.35 10.59 -4.80
C ASP A 391 -40.83 9.95 -6.10
N ILE A 392 -40.40 10.47 -7.26
CA ILE A 392 -40.74 9.86 -8.55
C ILE A 392 -40.26 8.40 -8.63
N ALA A 393 -39.04 8.14 -8.17
CA ALA A 393 -38.43 6.84 -8.24
C ALA A 393 -39.09 5.82 -7.29
N LYS A 394 -39.53 6.22 -6.09
CA LYS A 394 -40.29 5.34 -5.16
C LYS A 394 -41.58 4.83 -5.79
N TRP A 395 -42.35 5.71 -6.45
CA TRP A 395 -43.57 5.33 -7.14
C TRP A 395 -43.28 4.42 -8.34
N ALA A 396 -42.26 4.74 -9.13
CA ALA A 396 -41.85 3.91 -10.26
C ALA A 396 -41.40 2.51 -9.82
N ALA A 397 -40.71 2.38 -8.69
CA ALA A 397 -40.24 1.10 -8.14
C ALA A 397 -41.39 0.12 -7.80
N ILE A 398 -42.57 0.64 -7.46
CA ILE A 398 -43.79 -0.15 -7.23
C ILE A 398 -44.71 -0.21 -8.47
N GLY A 399 -44.23 0.25 -9.64
CA GLY A 399 -44.97 0.21 -10.90
C GLY A 399 -46.12 1.22 -10.99
N ARG A 400 -46.00 2.38 -10.33
CA ARG A 400 -47.07 3.39 -10.26
C ARG A 400 -46.56 4.79 -10.61
N LYS A 401 -47.48 5.70 -10.98
CA LYS A 401 -47.17 7.12 -11.17
C LYS A 401 -47.11 7.86 -9.82
N PRO A 402 -46.43 9.02 -9.75
CA PRO A 402 -46.45 9.86 -8.56
C PRO A 402 -47.88 10.18 -8.09
N ASN A 403 -48.14 9.95 -6.80
CA ASN A 403 -49.44 10.14 -6.13
C ASN A 403 -50.56 9.20 -6.62
N GLU A 404 -50.22 8.08 -7.27
CA GLU A 404 -51.20 7.07 -7.70
C GLU A 404 -51.53 6.09 -6.56
N TYR A 405 -52.42 6.52 -5.67
CA TYR A 405 -52.96 5.68 -4.61
C TYR A 405 -54.04 4.73 -5.15
N LYS A 406 -54.16 3.56 -4.54
CA LYS A 406 -55.18 2.55 -4.82
C LYS A 406 -55.90 2.16 -3.55
N LYS A 407 -57.15 1.71 -3.71
CA LYS A 407 -57.91 1.09 -2.62
C LYS A 407 -57.11 -0.09 -2.03
N GLY A 408 -56.98 -0.09 -0.72
CA GLY A 408 -56.22 -1.03 0.08
C GLY A 408 -54.78 -0.61 0.37
N ASP A 409 -54.30 0.54 -0.10
CA ASP A 409 -52.97 1.03 0.28
C ASP A 409 -52.94 1.38 1.77
N ILE A 410 -51.85 1.06 2.46
CA ILE A 410 -51.60 1.53 3.82
C ILE A 410 -50.85 2.85 3.74
N VAL A 411 -51.41 3.89 4.35
CA VAL A 411 -50.88 5.26 4.33
C VAL A 411 -50.74 5.80 5.75
N ARG A 412 -49.77 6.69 5.93
CA ARG A 412 -49.58 7.48 7.14
C ARG A 412 -50.10 8.89 6.90
N VAL A 413 -50.90 9.41 7.83
CA VAL A 413 -51.35 10.82 7.80
C VAL A 413 -50.19 11.72 8.23
N THR A 414 -49.94 12.79 7.47
CA THR A 414 -48.79 13.68 7.67
C THR A 414 -49.15 15.03 8.29
N ILE A 415 -50.44 15.40 8.32
CA ILE A 415 -50.94 16.65 8.90
C ILE A 415 -52.24 16.41 9.67
N ASP A 416 -52.47 17.20 10.73
CA ASP A 416 -53.70 17.15 11.52
C ASP A 416 -54.88 17.80 10.77
N GLY A 417 -56.09 17.25 10.97
CA GLY A 417 -57.32 17.93 10.57
C GLY A 417 -57.51 18.11 9.05
N ALA A 418 -56.77 17.36 8.23
CA ALA A 418 -56.82 17.45 6.77
C ALA A 418 -58.27 17.36 6.27
N LEU A 419 -58.74 18.40 5.56
CA LEU A 419 -60.11 18.47 5.03
C LEU A 419 -61.22 18.25 6.09
N GLY A 420 -60.99 18.64 7.34
CA GLY A 420 -61.96 18.44 8.43
C GLY A 420 -62.02 16.99 8.93
N SER A 421 -61.04 16.16 8.55
CA SER A 421 -60.84 14.83 9.08
C SER A 421 -60.54 14.85 10.59
N ARG A 422 -60.93 13.77 11.29
CA ARG A 422 -60.52 13.52 12.68
C ARG A 422 -59.20 12.77 12.80
N ASN A 423 -58.62 12.35 11.66
CA ASN A 423 -57.31 11.71 11.66
C ASN A 423 -56.25 12.73 12.06
N MET A 424 -55.28 12.27 12.85
CA MET A 424 -54.14 13.07 13.30
C MET A 424 -52.88 12.66 12.55
N LYS A 425 -51.88 13.52 12.55
CA LYS A 425 -50.54 13.21 12.08
C LYS A 425 -50.02 11.94 12.77
N GLU A 426 -49.29 11.12 12.01
CA GLU A 426 -48.81 9.77 12.36
C GLU A 426 -49.89 8.68 12.42
N ASP A 427 -51.18 8.99 12.27
CA ASP A 427 -52.19 7.95 12.15
C ASP A 427 -51.94 7.09 10.92
N ILE A 428 -51.89 5.78 11.10
CA ILE A 428 -51.80 4.79 10.01
C ILE A 428 -53.21 4.34 9.67
N GLY A 429 -53.54 4.34 8.38
CA GLY A 429 -54.84 3.92 7.89
C GLY A 429 -54.80 3.28 6.51
N GLU A 430 -55.90 2.64 6.18
CA GLU A 430 -56.11 2.03 4.87
C GLU A 430 -56.85 3.00 3.95
N VAL A 431 -56.42 3.08 2.69
CA VAL A 431 -57.14 3.76 1.62
C VAL A 431 -58.37 2.94 1.26
N THR A 432 -59.56 3.48 1.53
CA THR A 432 -60.85 2.79 1.29
C THR A 432 -61.47 3.13 -0.06
N ASP A 433 -61.09 4.27 -0.64
CA ASP A 433 -61.61 4.78 -1.92
C ASP A 433 -60.67 5.81 -2.55
N VAL A 434 -60.71 5.94 -3.88
CA VAL A 434 -59.90 6.87 -4.69
C VAL A 434 -60.84 7.54 -5.70
N ASN A 435 -60.80 8.86 -5.84
CA ASN A 435 -61.72 9.54 -6.75
C ASN A 435 -61.46 9.21 -8.24
N SER A 436 -62.50 9.37 -9.06
CA SER A 436 -62.50 9.02 -10.49
C SER A 436 -61.93 10.11 -11.42
N GLU A 437 -61.56 11.28 -10.91
CA GLU A 437 -61.25 12.47 -11.72
C GLU A 437 -59.75 12.79 -11.80
N GLY A 438 -58.89 11.92 -11.28
CA GLY A 438 -57.43 12.13 -11.27
C GLY A 438 -56.98 13.20 -10.26
N ASN A 439 -57.92 13.77 -9.49
CA ASN A 439 -57.61 14.58 -8.34
C ASN A 439 -57.18 13.66 -7.19
N PRO A 440 -56.22 14.05 -6.36
CA PRO A 440 -55.62 13.17 -5.38
C PRO A 440 -56.44 13.07 -4.08
N TRP A 441 -57.72 12.73 -4.18
CA TRP A 441 -58.54 12.47 -2.99
C TRP A 441 -58.66 11.00 -2.74
N VAL A 442 -58.24 10.62 -1.55
CA VAL A 442 -58.43 9.26 -1.06
C VAL A 442 -59.13 9.32 0.28
N SER A 443 -59.99 8.34 0.52
CA SER A 443 -60.60 8.16 1.84
C SER A 443 -59.68 7.27 2.66
N VAL A 444 -59.28 7.72 3.85
CA VAL A 444 -58.41 6.97 4.76
C VAL A 444 -59.17 6.63 6.03
N LYS A 445 -59.23 5.34 6.34
CA LYS A 445 -59.80 4.86 7.60
C LYS A 445 -58.68 4.67 8.63
N ALA A 446 -58.50 5.69 9.48
CA ALA A 446 -57.63 5.63 10.65
C ALA A 446 -58.40 6.25 11.82
N ARG A 447 -58.56 5.51 12.93
CA ARG A 447 -59.25 5.94 14.17
C ARG A 447 -60.77 6.11 14.12
N GLU A 448 -61.48 5.40 15.02
CA GLU A 448 -62.88 5.57 15.46
C GLU A 448 -63.90 6.10 14.41
N SER A 449 -63.74 5.69 13.16
CA SER A 449 -64.61 6.10 12.07
C SER A 449 -65.52 4.94 11.71
N SER A 450 -66.82 5.14 11.94
CA SER A 450 -67.89 4.26 11.48
C SER A 450 -68.26 4.49 10.01
N SER A 451 -67.62 5.45 9.32
CA SER A 451 -67.83 5.75 7.91
C SER A 451 -66.77 5.12 7.01
N ASN A 452 -66.92 5.29 5.68
CA ASN A 452 -65.98 4.82 4.65
C ASN A 452 -64.60 5.52 4.69
N GLY A 453 -64.14 6.04 5.83
CA GLY A 453 -62.91 6.81 5.98
C GLY A 453 -63.12 8.34 5.83
N ALA A 454 -62.11 9.12 6.19
CA ALA A 454 -62.10 10.57 6.01
C ALA A 454 -61.31 10.97 4.76
N ARG A 455 -61.69 12.06 4.09
CA ARG A 455 -61.03 12.50 2.85
C ARG A 455 -59.66 13.12 3.13
N HIS A 456 -58.68 12.75 2.33
CA HIS A 456 -57.31 13.28 2.36
C HIS A 456 -56.84 13.68 0.98
N HIS A 457 -56.00 14.71 0.91
CA HIS A 457 -55.23 15.01 -0.30
C HIS A 457 -53.95 14.16 -0.33
N HIS A 458 -53.35 13.89 -1.49
CA HIS A 458 -52.01 13.25 -1.54
C HIS A 458 -50.96 13.97 -0.69
N LYS A 459 -51.13 15.28 -0.41
CA LYS A 459 -50.20 16.08 0.39
C LYS A 459 -50.35 15.86 1.91
N SER A 460 -51.48 15.29 2.34
CA SER A 460 -51.78 15.04 3.76
C SER A 460 -51.51 13.60 4.19
N ILE A 461 -50.97 12.78 3.29
CA ILE A 461 -50.68 11.37 3.52
C ILE A 461 -49.40 10.94 2.81
N GLU A 462 -48.79 9.87 3.29
CA GLU A 462 -47.62 9.21 2.72
C GLU A 462 -47.92 7.72 2.55
N LEU A 463 -47.58 7.14 1.40
CA LEU A 463 -47.68 5.69 1.19
C LEU A 463 -46.67 4.94 2.06
N ILE A 464 -47.17 4.00 2.87
CA ILE A 464 -46.34 3.12 3.71
C ILE A 464 -46.22 1.75 3.06
N THR A 465 -47.34 1.16 2.66
CA THR A 465 -47.36 -0.15 2.01
C THR A 465 -48.34 -0.13 0.85
N PRO A 466 -47.87 -0.36 -0.40
CA PRO A 466 -48.77 -0.50 -1.53
C PRO A 466 -49.65 -1.74 -1.35
N VAL A 467 -50.90 -1.66 -1.80
CA VAL A 467 -51.84 -2.77 -1.68
C VAL A 467 -51.31 -4.07 -2.33
N GLU A 468 -50.47 -3.98 -3.36
CA GLU A 468 -49.85 -5.14 -4.01
C GLU A 468 -48.85 -5.89 -3.15
N ALA A 469 -48.34 -5.29 -2.06
CA ALA A 469 -47.40 -5.92 -1.13
C ALA A 469 -48.08 -6.48 0.14
N ARG A 470 -49.41 -6.39 0.26
CA ARG A 470 -50.15 -6.85 1.43
C ARG A 470 -50.39 -8.37 1.40
N PHE A 471 -50.22 -9.03 2.55
CA PHE A 471 -50.50 -10.46 2.74
C PHE A 471 -51.99 -10.77 2.94
N ASP A 472 -52.77 -9.83 3.46
CA ASP A 472 -54.18 -10.00 3.87
C ASP A 472 -55.18 -9.73 2.73
N ARG A 473 -54.74 -9.96 1.49
CA ARG A 473 -55.54 -9.78 0.27
C ARG A 473 -56.49 -10.92 -0.02
#